data_AF-A0A969KP96-F1
#
_entry.id   AF-A0A969KP96-F1
#
_cell.length_a   1.000
_cell.length_b   1.000
_cell.length_c   1.000
_cell.angle_alpha   90.00
_cell.angle_beta   90.00
_cell.angle_gamma   90.00
#
_symmetry.space_group_name_H-M   'P 1'
#
loop_
_entity.id
_entity.type
_entity.pdbx_description
1 polymer ?
#
loop_
_entity_poly.entity_id
_entity_poly.type
_entity_poly.pdbx_seq_one_letter_code
_entity_poly.pdbx_strand_id
1 'polypeptide(L)'
;MSRAQIVDEKYRLQEGDLERRPQRVVIANISFQGLEELHAVLHLQGATKRMVLSPAHCQELIRITGSVEWADWVGQTIELIPPRREEPTQITIREIDTEDSHRTWKPRRENGERSGWLTAAFVVALLLGVSALYASQNMEAIQAALQALWP
;
A
#
# COMPACT_ATOMS: atom_id res chain seq x y z
N MET A 1 -6.95 -26.46 24.61
CA MET A 1 -6.31 -25.73 23.49
C MET A 1 -7.31 -24.74 22.92
N SER A 2 -6.93 -23.47 22.75
CA SER A 2 -7.86 -22.44 22.26
C SER A 2 -8.05 -22.59 20.75
N ARG A 3 -9.25 -22.23 20.23
CA ARG A 3 -9.52 -22.23 18.78
C ARG A 3 -8.57 -21.31 18.01
N ALA A 4 -8.07 -20.25 18.64
CA ALA A 4 -7.13 -19.30 18.03
C ALA A 4 -5.79 -19.96 17.66
N GLN A 5 -5.26 -20.82 18.54
CA GLN A 5 -3.98 -21.49 18.32
C GLN A 5 -4.02 -22.46 17.12
N ILE A 6 -5.15 -23.16 16.93
CA ILE A 6 -5.36 -24.09 15.82
C ILE A 6 -5.48 -23.36 14.48
N VAL A 7 -6.13 -22.18 14.47
CA VAL A 7 -6.24 -21.35 13.26
C VAL A 7 -4.87 -20.78 12.88
N ASP A 8 -4.09 -20.35 13.86
CA ASP A 8 -2.76 -19.80 13.62
C ASP A 8 -1.79 -20.84 13.04
N GLU A 9 -1.80 -22.08 13.53
CA GLU A 9 -0.95 -23.17 12.99
C GLU A 9 -1.32 -23.57 11.56
N LYS A 10 -2.61 -23.57 11.22
CA LYS A 10 -3.09 -24.05 9.92
C LYS A 10 -2.96 -23.02 8.81
N TYR A 11 -3.16 -21.74 9.11
CA TYR A 11 -3.25 -20.68 8.09
C TYR A 11 -2.07 -19.70 8.09
N ARG A 12 -1.24 -19.68 9.14
CA ARG A 12 -0.02 -18.86 9.17
C ARG A 12 1.18 -19.64 8.70
N LEU A 13 2.12 -18.93 8.10
CA LEU A 13 3.41 -19.45 7.69
C LEU A 13 4.21 -19.85 8.93
N GLN A 14 4.61 -21.11 8.97
CA GLN A 14 5.42 -21.73 10.02
C GLN A 14 6.78 -22.10 9.46
N GLU A 15 7.76 -22.35 10.33
CA GLU A 15 9.10 -22.77 9.92
C GLU A 15 9.09 -24.04 9.05
N GLY A 16 8.17 -24.97 9.36
CA GLY A 16 8.01 -26.21 8.61
C GLY A 16 7.60 -26.00 7.15
N ASP A 17 6.97 -24.86 6.84
CA ASP A 17 6.54 -24.53 5.47
C ASP A 17 7.71 -24.07 4.59
N LEU A 18 8.81 -23.63 5.19
CA LEU A 18 10.03 -23.22 4.47
C LEU A 18 10.99 -24.40 4.20
N GLU A 19 10.61 -25.63 4.57
CA GLU A 19 11.44 -26.83 4.41
C GLU A 19 12.88 -26.69 4.97
N ARG A 20 13.05 -25.84 6.00
CA ARG A 20 14.35 -25.48 6.60
C ARG A 20 15.36 -24.89 5.61
N ARG A 21 14.91 -24.26 4.53
CA ARG A 21 15.77 -23.58 3.56
C ARG A 21 15.32 -22.14 3.36
N PRO A 22 16.23 -21.20 3.04
CA PRO A 22 15.86 -19.88 2.58
C PRO A 22 14.95 -19.97 1.35
N GLN A 23 13.88 -19.19 1.33
CA GLN A 23 12.96 -19.11 0.19
C GLN A 23 12.82 -17.68 -0.27
N ARG A 24 13.02 -17.46 -1.57
CA ARG A 24 12.75 -16.18 -2.23
C ARG A 24 11.28 -16.08 -2.57
N VAL A 25 10.64 -15.00 -2.15
CA VAL A 25 9.20 -14.80 -2.32
C VAL A 25 8.93 -13.35 -2.72
N VAL A 26 7.85 -13.15 -3.48
CA VAL A 26 7.37 -11.82 -3.82
C VAL A 26 6.21 -11.45 -2.89
N ILE A 27 6.23 -10.23 -2.36
CA ILE A 27 5.12 -9.71 -1.56
C ILE A 27 3.95 -9.42 -2.50
N ALA A 28 2.85 -10.16 -2.37
CA ALA A 28 1.66 -9.98 -3.20
C ALA A 28 0.72 -8.91 -2.64
N ASN A 29 0.57 -8.85 -1.31
CA ASN A 29 -0.31 -7.89 -0.64
C ASN A 29 0.03 -7.78 0.84
N ILE A 30 -0.43 -6.70 1.48
CA ILE A 30 -0.39 -6.50 2.93
C ILE A 30 -1.81 -6.21 3.43
N SER A 31 -2.25 -6.95 4.44
CA SER A 31 -3.54 -6.70 5.12
C SER A 31 -3.33 -6.54 6.63
N PHE A 32 -4.35 -6.13 7.35
CA PHE A 32 -4.30 -6.02 8.80
C PHE A 32 -5.32 -6.96 9.45
N GLN A 33 -4.92 -7.61 10.55
CA GLN A 33 -5.76 -8.56 11.27
C GLN A 33 -5.61 -8.39 12.78
N GLY A 34 -6.71 -8.56 13.49
CA GLY A 34 -6.78 -8.48 14.95
C GLY A 34 -8.06 -7.79 15.42
N LEU A 35 -8.50 -8.11 16.63
CA LEU A 35 -9.72 -7.55 17.23
C LEU A 35 -9.41 -6.35 18.12
N GLU A 36 -8.40 -6.48 18.99
CA GLU A 36 -7.97 -5.43 19.93
C GLU A 36 -6.78 -4.63 19.37
N GLU A 37 -5.81 -5.33 18.77
CA GLU A 37 -4.63 -4.74 18.15
C GLU A 37 -4.49 -5.24 16.71
N LEU A 38 -4.29 -4.33 15.76
CA LEU A 38 -4.12 -4.67 14.35
C LEU A 38 -2.67 -5.03 14.06
N HIS A 39 -2.44 -6.26 13.61
CA HIS A 39 -1.15 -6.70 13.12
C HIS A 39 -1.12 -6.74 11.60
N ALA A 40 -0.01 -6.30 11.01
CA ALA A 40 0.22 -6.42 9.58
C ALA A 40 0.44 -7.89 9.19
N VAL A 41 -0.15 -8.29 8.07
CA VAL A 41 -0.14 -9.66 7.55
C VAL A 41 0.30 -9.63 6.10
N LEU A 42 1.42 -10.30 5.84
CA LEU A 42 2.06 -10.44 4.55
C LEU A 42 1.44 -11.60 3.77
N HIS A 43 0.99 -11.31 2.55
CA HIS A 43 0.56 -12.31 1.58
C HIS A 43 1.66 -12.47 0.55
N LEU A 44 2.09 -13.70 0.32
CA LEU A 44 3.20 -14.01 -0.58
C LEU A 44 2.66 -14.58 -1.89
N GLN A 45 3.27 -14.20 -3.00
CA GLN A 45 2.88 -14.71 -4.32
C GLN A 45 3.14 -16.21 -4.40
N GLY A 46 2.12 -16.99 -4.73
CA GLY A 46 2.21 -18.45 -4.88
C GLY A 46 2.18 -19.23 -3.55
N ALA A 47 2.19 -18.55 -2.39
CA ALA A 47 2.02 -19.22 -1.10
C ALA A 47 0.56 -19.18 -0.64
N THR A 48 0.08 -20.28 -0.08
CA THR A 48 -1.27 -20.36 0.51
C THR A 48 -1.33 -19.81 1.93
N LYS A 49 -0.20 -19.85 2.65
CA LYS A 49 -0.07 -19.39 4.02
C LYS A 49 0.42 -17.95 4.10
N ARG A 50 0.00 -17.24 5.15
CA ARG A 50 0.28 -15.82 5.36
C ARG A 50 1.21 -15.63 6.54
N MET A 51 2.06 -14.61 6.50
CA MET A 51 2.99 -14.32 7.59
C MET A 51 2.51 -13.11 8.37
N VAL A 52 2.35 -13.23 9.68
CA VAL A 52 2.07 -12.07 10.54
C VAL A 52 3.39 -11.39 10.88
N LEU A 53 3.44 -10.09 10.65
CA LEU A 53 4.64 -9.29 10.84
C LEU A 53 4.77 -8.86 12.29
N SER A 54 5.95 -9.10 12.85
CA SER A 54 6.37 -8.50 14.11
C SER A 54 6.97 -7.11 13.89
N PRO A 55 7.15 -6.30 14.94
CA PRO A 55 7.84 -5.02 14.84
C PRO A 55 9.23 -5.12 14.21
N ALA A 56 9.99 -6.19 14.52
CA ALA A 56 11.30 -6.44 13.93
C ALA A 56 11.22 -6.71 12.42
N HIS A 57 10.19 -7.45 11.97
CA HIS A 57 9.94 -7.66 10.54
C HIS A 57 9.60 -6.37 9.81
N CYS A 58 8.80 -5.51 10.43
CA CYS A 58 8.46 -4.21 9.85
C CYS A 58 9.72 -3.34 9.69
N GLN A 59 10.59 -3.27 10.70
CA GLN A 59 11.85 -2.54 10.61
C GLN A 59 12.75 -3.06 9.49
N GLU A 60 12.81 -4.39 9.34
CA GLU A 60 13.58 -5.03 8.29
C GLU A 60 13.03 -4.71 6.89
N LEU A 61 11.71 -4.77 6.72
CA LEU A 61 11.06 -4.39 5.46
C LEU A 61 11.24 -2.90 5.14
N ILE A 62 11.19 -2.02 6.15
CA ILE A 62 11.51 -0.60 5.96
C ILE A 62 12.96 -0.44 5.47
N ARG A 63 13.90 -1.19 6.05
CA ARG A 63 15.30 -1.16 5.63
C ARG A 63 15.48 -1.65 4.19
N ILE A 64 14.85 -2.77 3.83
CA ILE A 64 14.94 -3.38 2.50
C ILE A 64 14.30 -2.47 1.43
N THR A 65 13.12 -1.93 1.73
CA THR A 65 12.33 -1.16 0.75
C THR A 65 12.68 0.33 0.73
N GLY A 66 13.29 0.83 1.81
CA GLY A 66 13.54 2.26 2.01
C GLY A 66 12.28 3.08 2.31
N SER A 67 11.13 2.44 2.58
CA SER A 67 9.86 3.12 2.78
C SER A 67 9.11 2.61 4.02
N VAL A 68 8.40 3.51 4.69
CA VAL A 68 7.45 3.18 5.77
C VAL A 68 6.06 2.86 5.23
N GLU A 69 5.82 3.13 3.94
CA GLU A 69 4.52 2.94 3.30
C GLU A 69 4.36 1.50 2.83
N TRP A 70 3.36 0.80 3.37
CA TRP A 70 3.07 -0.61 3.06
C TRP A 70 2.87 -0.88 1.56
N ALA A 71 2.35 0.11 0.83
CA ALA A 71 2.12 0.01 -0.61
C ALA A 71 3.43 -0.18 -1.40
N ASP A 72 4.53 0.42 -0.93
CA ASP A 72 5.83 0.35 -1.59
C ASP A 72 6.50 -1.02 -1.40
N TRP A 73 6.03 -1.79 -0.42
CA TRP A 73 6.53 -3.13 -0.14
C TRP A 73 5.90 -4.17 -1.08
N VAL A 74 4.72 -3.89 -1.61
CA VAL A 74 4.01 -4.81 -2.53
C VAL A 74 4.77 -4.93 -3.85
N GLY A 75 5.02 -6.17 -4.26
CA GLY A 75 5.78 -6.51 -5.45
C GLY A 75 7.28 -6.59 -5.23
N GLN A 76 7.78 -6.31 -4.01
CA GLN A 76 9.18 -6.50 -3.65
C GLN A 76 9.49 -7.98 -3.46
N THR A 77 10.70 -8.37 -3.82
CA THR A 77 11.18 -9.73 -3.60
C THR A 77 12.04 -9.75 -2.35
N ILE A 78 11.74 -10.65 -1.42
CA ILE A 78 12.43 -10.82 -0.15
C ILE A 78 12.86 -12.27 0.02
N GLU A 79 13.83 -12.51 0.89
CA GLU A 79 14.21 -13.85 1.31
C GLU A 79 13.67 -14.14 2.71
N LEU A 80 12.96 -15.25 2.84
CA LEU A 80 12.49 -15.78 4.12
C LEU A 80 13.45 -16.87 4.59
N ILE A 81 14.03 -16.67 5.76
CA ILE A 81 15.02 -17.58 6.35
C ILE A 81 14.38 -18.26 7.57
N PRO A 82 14.27 -19.59 7.59
CA PRO A 82 13.81 -20.30 8.77
C PRO A 82 14.83 -20.12 9.92
N PRO A 83 14.37 -20.08 11.17
CA PRO A 83 15.27 -19.90 12.31
C PRO A 83 16.22 -21.10 12.44
N ARG A 84 17.40 -20.81 12.98
CA ARG A 84 18.37 -21.86 13.34
C ARG A 84 17.86 -22.59 14.58
N ARG A 85 18.21 -23.87 14.72
CA ARG A 85 17.77 -24.74 15.84
C ARG A 85 17.98 -24.17 17.25
N GLU A 86 18.86 -23.19 17.41
CA GLU A 86 19.25 -22.58 18.68
C GLU A 86 18.73 -21.13 18.84
N GLU A 87 18.04 -20.59 17.83
CA GLU A 87 17.53 -19.22 17.80
C GLU A 87 16.01 -19.18 18.01
N PRO A 88 15.44 -18.03 18.41
CA PRO A 88 14.00 -17.88 18.58
C PRO A 88 13.25 -18.29 17.31
N THR A 89 12.06 -18.86 17.52
CA THR A 89 11.16 -19.59 16.59
C THR A 89 10.57 -18.74 15.46
N GLN A 90 11.30 -17.73 15.00
CA GLN A 90 10.77 -16.70 14.11
C GLN A 90 11.52 -16.68 12.77
N ILE A 91 10.73 -16.82 11.71
CA ILE A 91 11.20 -16.65 10.33
C ILE A 91 11.80 -15.24 10.19
N THR A 92 13.03 -15.15 9.69
CA THR A 92 13.72 -13.88 9.46
C THR A 92 13.49 -13.43 8.02
N ILE A 93 13.32 -12.13 7.81
CA ILE A 93 13.26 -11.51 6.48
C ILE A 93 14.63 -10.93 6.15
N ARG A 94 15.12 -11.09 4.92
CA ARG A 94 16.33 -10.42 4.44
C ARG A 94 16.18 -9.88 3.02
N GLU A 95 17.01 -8.89 2.72
CA GLU A 95 17.28 -8.48 1.33
C GLU A 95 17.91 -9.65 0.57
N ILE A 96 17.63 -9.75 -0.73
CA ILE A 96 18.22 -10.76 -1.58
C ILE A 96 19.65 -10.35 -1.89
N ASP A 97 20.60 -11.06 -1.32
CA ASP A 97 22.02 -10.90 -1.62
C ASP A 97 22.31 -11.50 -3.01
N THR A 98 22.20 -10.68 -4.05
CA THR A 98 22.65 -11.02 -5.39
C THR A 98 23.33 -9.80 -6.00
N GLU A 99 24.55 -10.01 -6.52
CA GLU A 99 25.23 -9.06 -7.43
C GLU A 99 24.34 -8.62 -8.60
N ASP A 100 23.34 -9.44 -8.96
CA ASP A 100 22.31 -9.18 -9.98
C ASP A 100 21.05 -8.46 -9.44
N SER A 101 21.10 -7.82 -8.27
CA SER A 101 20.06 -6.90 -7.83
C SER A 101 20.08 -5.60 -8.66
N HIS A 102 19.93 -5.73 -9.98
CA HIS A 102 19.30 -4.71 -10.79
C HIS A 102 17.94 -4.46 -10.16
N ARG A 103 17.92 -3.48 -9.25
CA ARG A 103 16.72 -2.86 -8.71
C ARG A 103 15.86 -2.53 -9.91
N THR A 104 14.93 -3.41 -10.24
CA THR A 104 13.71 -3.04 -10.92
C THR A 104 12.94 -2.18 -9.93
N TRP A 105 13.42 -0.96 -9.76
CA TRP A 105 12.64 0.16 -9.28
C TRP A 105 11.41 0.18 -10.19
N LYS A 106 10.32 -0.43 -9.71
CA LYS A 106 9.03 -0.21 -10.32
C LYS A 106 8.71 1.25 -10.01
N PRO A 107 8.46 2.08 -11.04
CA PRO A 107 8.05 3.45 -10.80
C PRO A 107 6.83 3.39 -9.91
N ARG A 108 6.94 4.08 -8.78
CA ARG A 108 5.87 4.48 -7.86
C ARG A 108 4.58 4.56 -8.65
N ARG A 109 3.67 3.60 -8.49
CA ARG A 109 2.27 3.80 -8.91
C ARG A 109 1.74 4.85 -7.97
N GLU A 110 1.95 6.10 -8.36
CA GLU A 110 1.42 7.28 -7.72
C GLU A 110 -0.08 7.09 -7.66
N ASN A 111 -0.57 6.75 -6.47
CA ASN A 111 -1.99 6.64 -6.15
C ASN A 111 -2.65 8.04 -6.10
N GLY A 112 -2.20 8.95 -6.98
CA GLY A 112 -2.49 10.39 -7.00
C GLY A 112 -3.79 10.77 -7.71
N GLU A 113 -4.45 9.83 -8.39
CA GLU A 113 -5.65 10.14 -9.18
C GLU A 113 -6.87 10.51 -8.31
N ARG A 114 -6.91 10.15 -7.03
CA ARG A 114 -8.03 10.55 -6.14
C ARG A 114 -7.93 11.98 -5.59
N SER A 115 -6.72 12.55 -5.50
CA SER A 115 -6.51 13.91 -4.99
C SER A 115 -6.74 14.97 -6.05
N GLY A 116 -6.41 14.70 -7.32
CA GLY A 116 -6.52 15.67 -8.42
C GLY A 116 -7.97 16.04 -8.79
N TRP A 117 -8.93 15.14 -8.58
CA TRP A 117 -10.33 15.44 -8.88
C TRP A 117 -10.97 16.42 -7.89
N LEU A 118 -10.58 16.36 -6.61
CA LEU A 118 -11.09 17.29 -5.60
C LEU A 118 -10.58 18.72 -5.83
N THR A 119 -9.31 18.87 -6.23
CA THR A 119 -8.76 20.19 -6.58
C THR A 119 -9.39 20.73 -7.86
N ALA A 120 -9.60 19.88 -8.88
CA ALA A 120 -10.33 20.28 -10.08
C ALA A 120 -11.78 20.71 -9.77
N ALA A 121 -12.49 19.94 -8.95
CA ALA A 121 -13.86 20.29 -8.53
C ALA A 121 -13.91 21.61 -7.76
N PHE A 122 -12.93 21.86 -6.89
CA PHE A 122 -12.83 23.12 -6.14
C PHE A 122 -12.59 24.32 -7.06
N VAL A 123 -11.68 24.20 -8.03
CA VAL A 123 -11.39 25.27 -9.02
C VAL A 123 -12.64 25.56 -9.86
N VAL A 124 -13.36 24.53 -10.31
CA VAL A 124 -14.60 24.71 -11.06
C VAL A 124 -15.67 25.40 -10.21
N ALA A 125 -15.86 24.98 -8.97
CA ALA A 125 -16.81 25.62 -8.05
C ALA A 125 -16.46 27.10 -7.79
N LEU A 126 -15.18 27.41 -7.62
CA LEU A 126 -14.71 28.80 -7.44
C LEU A 126 -14.99 29.65 -8.68
N LEU A 127 -14.69 29.15 -9.88
CA LEU A 127 -14.95 29.85 -11.13
C LEU A 127 -16.44 30.12 -11.35
N LEU A 128 -17.29 29.13 -11.05
CA LEU A 128 -18.75 29.29 -11.12
C LEU A 128 -19.25 30.33 -10.12
N GLY A 129 -18.73 30.33 -8.89
CA GLY A 129 -19.09 31.31 -7.87
C GLY A 129 -18.72 32.75 -8.27
N VAL A 130 -17.49 32.95 -8.78
CA VAL A 130 -17.03 34.26 -9.26
C VAL A 130 -17.84 34.71 -10.47
N SER A 131 -18.13 33.81 -11.41
CA SER A 131 -18.94 34.12 -12.60
C SER A 131 -20.37 34.53 -12.22
N ALA A 132 -21.01 33.82 -11.29
CA ALA A 132 -22.35 34.15 -10.80
C ALA A 132 -22.39 35.52 -10.10
N LEU A 133 -21.39 35.81 -9.27
CA LEU A 133 -21.26 37.11 -8.59
C LEU A 133 -21.08 38.24 -9.60
N TYR A 134 -20.21 38.05 -10.59
CA TYR A 134 -19.99 39.03 -11.66
C TYR A 134 -21.25 39.28 -12.48
N ALA A 135 -21.99 38.22 -12.84
CA ALA A 135 -23.25 38.33 -13.56
C ALA A 135 -24.32 39.08 -12.75
N SER A 136 -24.41 38.87 -11.44
CA SER A 136 -25.36 39.61 -10.60
C SER A 136 -25.08 41.11 -10.54
N GLN A 137 -23.81 41.53 -10.65
CA GLN A 137 -23.42 42.94 -10.61
C GLN A 137 -23.57 43.62 -11.97
N ASN A 138 -23.47 42.86 -13.06
CA ASN A 138 -23.45 43.38 -14.43
C ASN A 138 -24.68 42.93 -15.24
N MET A 139 -25.79 42.60 -14.56
CA MET A 139 -26.98 42.03 -15.18
C MET A 139 -27.52 42.90 -16.33
N GLU A 140 -27.52 44.23 -16.16
CA GLU A 140 -28.00 45.18 -17.16
C GLU A 140 -27.11 45.19 -18.43
N ALA A 141 -25.79 45.14 -18.26
CA ALA A 141 -24.85 45.09 -19.39
C ALA A 141 -24.94 43.76 -20.15
N ILE A 142 -25.18 42.65 -19.44
CA ILE A 142 -25.37 41.32 -20.04
C ILE A 142 -26.69 41.28 -20.84
N GLN A 143 -27.76 41.86 -20.31
CA GLN A 143 -29.04 41.95 -21.03
C GLN A 143 -28.92 42.81 -22.29
N ALA A 144 -28.22 43.95 -22.21
CA ALA A 144 -27.96 44.81 -23.37
C ALA A 144 -27.13 44.08 -24.45
N ALA A 145 -26.11 43.34 -24.06
CA ALA A 145 -25.29 42.56 -24.99
C ALA A 145 -26.06 41.40 -25.63
N LEU A 146 -26.91 40.70 -24.86
CA LEU A 146 -27.76 39.62 -25.38
C LEU A 146 -28.81 40.13 -26.36
N GLN A 147 -29.42 41.29 -26.09
CA GLN A 147 -30.36 41.93 -27.02
C GLN A 147 -29.67 42.40 -28.31
N ALA A 148 -28.41 42.84 -28.23
CA ALA A 148 -27.64 43.20 -29.42
C ALA A 148 -27.23 41.99 -30.29
N LEU A 149 -27.12 40.80 -29.69
CA LEU A 149 -26.75 39.56 -30.38
C LEU A 149 -27.94 38.84 -31.03
N TRP A 150 -29.17 39.15 -30.64
CA TRP A 150 -30.38 38.54 -31.18
C TRP A 150 -31.46 39.61 -31.48
N PRO A 151 -31.32 40.36 -32.58
CA PRO A 151 -32.29 41.39 -32.98
C PRO A 151 -33.65 40.82 -33.38
#